data_AF-A0A2H0LPA5-F1
#
_entry.id   AF-A0A2H0LPA5-F1
#
_cell.length_a   1.000
_cell.length_b   1.000
_cell.length_c   1.000
_cell.angle_alpha   90.00
_cell.angle_beta   90.00
_cell.angle_gamma   90.00
#
_symmetry.space_group_name_H-M   'P 1'
#
loop_
_entity.id
_entity.type
_entity.pdbx_description
1 polymer ?
#
loop_
_entity_poly.entity_id
_entity_poly.type
_entity_poly.pdbx_seq_one_letter_code
_entity_poly.pdbx_strand_id
1 'polypeptide(L)'
;MLKDKQKKSGFINFATKINKECDCWGMENPRIAPDVGILASAEPVSIDQASLDLVNQSCGKDIFRDAHPQQDGIEQLRYAQSIGLGSRDYELIKL
;
A
#
# COMPACT_ATOMS: atom_id res chain seq x y z
N MET A 1 -12.50 12.60 7.93
CA MET A 1 -13.14 11.43 7.30
C MET A 1 -13.27 10.22 8.23
N LEU A 2 -12.51 10.11 9.34
CA LEU A 2 -12.69 9.03 10.34
C LEU A 2 -12.81 9.51 11.80
N LYS A 3 -12.97 10.82 12.05
CA LYS A 3 -12.83 11.44 13.39
C LYS A 3 -13.64 10.75 14.50
N ASP A 4 -14.86 10.30 14.20
CA ASP A 4 -15.75 9.65 15.19
C ASP A 4 -15.68 8.11 15.17
N LYS A 5 -14.82 7.53 14.32
CA LYS A 5 -14.71 6.08 14.09
C LYS A 5 -13.28 5.54 14.19
N GLN A 6 -12.31 6.33 14.63
CA GLN A 6 -10.89 5.92 14.71
C GLN A 6 -10.71 4.58 15.45
N LYS A 7 -11.38 4.38 16.59
CA LYS A 7 -11.31 3.14 17.38
C LYS A 7 -12.33 2.06 17.00
N LYS A 8 -13.06 2.27 15.90
CA LYS A 8 -14.15 1.39 15.42
C LYS A 8 -13.98 1.04 13.94
N SER A 9 -12.79 1.30 13.39
CA SER A 9 -12.47 1.06 11.99
C SER A 9 -11.32 0.06 11.91
N GLY A 10 -11.40 -0.84 10.94
CA GLY A 10 -10.33 -1.75 10.58
C GLY A 10 -10.17 -1.72 9.06
N PHE A 11 -8.93 -1.86 8.62
CA PHE A 11 -8.53 -1.79 7.22
C PHE A 11 -7.93 -3.14 6.84
N ILE A 12 -8.27 -3.61 5.65
CA ILE A 12 -7.79 -4.87 5.10
C ILE A 12 -7.30 -4.60 3.69
N ASN A 13 -6.04 -4.90 3.41
CA ASN A 13 -5.47 -4.81 2.09
C ASN A 13 -5.29 -6.22 1.52
N PHE A 14 -5.80 -6.42 0.32
CA PHE A 14 -5.53 -7.60 -0.49
C PHE A 14 -4.40 -7.25 -1.44
N ALA A 15 -3.16 -7.42 -0.98
CA ALA A 15 -1.96 -7.14 -1.78
C ALA A 15 -1.70 -8.30 -2.74
N THR A 16 -2.61 -8.42 -3.71
CA THR A 16 -2.65 -9.49 -4.70
C THR A 16 -2.84 -8.94 -6.10
N LYS A 17 -2.45 -9.73 -7.12
CA LYS A 17 -2.56 -9.39 -8.55
C LYS A 17 -2.02 -7.98 -8.86
N ILE A 18 -0.79 -7.73 -8.39
CA ILE A 18 -0.16 -6.42 -8.50
C ILE A 18 0.33 -6.21 -9.93
N ASN A 19 -0.41 -5.38 -10.66
CA ASN A 19 -0.13 -5.05 -12.05
C ASN A 19 0.49 -3.65 -12.18
N LYS A 20 1.06 -3.36 -13.35
CA LYS A 20 1.72 -2.08 -13.63
C LYS A 20 0.77 -0.89 -13.54
N GLU A 21 -0.43 -1.05 -14.08
CA GLU A 21 -1.45 -0.02 -14.20
C GLU A 21 -2.72 -0.44 -13.43
N CYS A 22 -3.75 0.42 -13.41
CA CYS A 22 -5.07 0.04 -12.92
C CYS A 22 -5.60 -1.17 -13.70
N ASP A 23 -6.11 -2.17 -12.99
CA ASP A 23 -6.83 -3.32 -13.58
C ASP A 23 -8.09 -2.91 -14.36
N CYS A 24 -8.59 -1.71 -14.11
CA CYS A 24 -9.65 -1.05 -14.84
C CYS A 24 -9.25 -0.53 -16.23
N TRP A 25 -7.95 -0.53 -16.58
CA TRP A 25 -7.48 -0.04 -17.87
C TRP A 25 -7.65 -1.13 -18.94
N GLY A 26 -8.34 -0.80 -20.05
CA GLY A 26 -8.54 -1.71 -21.18
C GLY A 26 -7.30 -2.01 -22.04
N MET A 27 -6.11 -1.68 -21.54
CA MET A 27 -4.84 -2.02 -22.20
C MET A 27 -4.21 -3.25 -21.54
N GLU A 28 -3.18 -3.80 -22.18
CA GLU A 28 -2.39 -4.85 -21.56
C GLU A 28 -1.79 -4.34 -20.24
N ASN A 29 -2.09 -5.04 -19.15
CA ASN A 29 -1.67 -4.66 -17.82
C ASN A 29 -0.89 -5.82 -17.18
N PRO A 30 0.42 -5.91 -17.42
CA PRO A 30 1.22 -7.03 -16.95
C PRO A 30 1.38 -6.97 -15.44
N ARG A 31 1.45 -8.17 -14.83
CA ARG A 31 1.79 -8.32 -13.42
C ARG A 31 3.26 -7.96 -13.19
N ILE A 32 3.53 -7.11 -12.22
CA ILE A 32 4.90 -6.62 -11.93
C ILE A 32 5.49 -7.20 -10.63
N ALA A 33 4.66 -7.76 -9.76
CA ALA A 33 5.08 -8.33 -8.48
C ALA A 33 4.29 -9.59 -8.09
N PRO A 34 4.87 -10.49 -7.28
CA PRO A 34 4.12 -11.61 -6.69
C PRO A 34 3.10 -11.12 -5.65
N ASP A 35 2.14 -11.98 -5.29
CA ASP A 35 1.24 -11.68 -4.17
C ASP A 35 2.03 -11.67 -2.87
N VAL A 36 1.75 -10.69 -1.99
CA VAL A 36 2.34 -10.64 -0.64
C VAL A 36 1.33 -10.94 0.47
N GLY A 37 0.08 -11.21 0.08
CA GLY A 37 -0.96 -11.75 0.95
C GLY A 37 -2.03 -10.74 1.36
N ILE A 38 -2.63 -10.99 2.51
CA ILE A 38 -3.67 -10.14 3.10
C ILE A 38 -3.09 -9.49 4.35
N LEU A 39 -3.19 -8.16 4.42
CA LEU A 39 -2.78 -7.39 5.58
C LEU A 39 -4.02 -6.87 6.30
N ALA A 40 -3.90 -6.67 7.61
CA ALA A 40 -4.93 -6.04 8.43
C ALA A 40 -4.31 -5.03 9.40
N SER A 41 -4.98 -3.90 9.61
CA SER A 41 -4.55 -2.85 10.52
C SER A 41 -5.74 -2.06 11.06
N ALA A 42 -5.57 -1.43 12.21
CA ALA A 42 -6.50 -0.41 12.72
C ALA A 42 -6.25 0.98 12.09
N GLU A 43 -5.11 1.16 11.44
CA GLU A 43 -4.64 2.44 10.90
C GLU A 43 -4.47 2.33 9.37
N PRO A 44 -5.06 3.25 8.58
CA PRO A 44 -5.07 3.14 7.12
C PRO A 44 -3.72 3.48 6.49
N VAL A 45 -2.95 4.39 7.08
CA VAL A 45 -1.64 4.78 6.52
C VAL A 45 -0.60 3.68 6.74
N SER A 46 -0.64 2.98 7.86
CA SER A 46 0.36 1.95 8.21
C SER A 46 0.19 0.68 7.36
N ILE A 47 -1.05 0.29 7.07
CA ILE A 47 -1.33 -0.88 6.22
C ILE A 47 -0.91 -0.65 4.77
N ASP A 48 -1.10 0.56 4.24
CA ASP A 48 -0.66 0.90 2.89
C ASP A 48 0.86 0.97 2.81
N GLN A 49 1.52 1.57 3.81
CA GLN A 49 2.98 1.58 3.89
C GLN A 49 3.54 0.15 3.96
N ALA A 50 3.00 -0.70 4.84
CA ALA A 50 3.40 -2.10 4.96
C ALA A 50 3.16 -2.89 3.67
N SER A 51 2.06 -2.61 2.96
CA SER A 51 1.75 -3.25 1.67
C SER A 51 2.82 -2.90 0.63
N LEU A 52 3.16 -1.62 0.47
CA LEU A 52 4.20 -1.19 -0.48
C LEU A 52 5.57 -1.79 -0.15
N ASP A 53 5.94 -1.79 1.12
CA ASP A 53 7.24 -2.29 1.57
C ASP A 53 7.37 -3.80 1.35
N LEU A 54 6.35 -4.59 1.68
CA LEU A 54 6.35 -6.04 1.46
C LEU A 54 6.44 -6.39 -0.02
N VAL A 55 5.76 -5.63 -0.89
CA VAL A 55 5.83 -5.82 -2.33
C VAL A 55 7.23 -5.53 -2.83
N ASN A 56 7.82 -4.38 -2.47
CA ASN A 56 9.19 -4.04 -2.83
C ASN A 56 10.20 -5.07 -2.30
N GLN A 57 10.01 -5.54 -1.07
CA GLN A 57 10.83 -6.60 -0.47
C GLN A 57 10.74 -7.90 -1.27
N SER A 58 9.53 -8.29 -1.70
CA SER A 58 9.34 -9.51 -2.51
C SER A 58 10.02 -9.44 -3.88
N CYS A 59 10.18 -8.23 -4.43
CA CYS A 59 10.85 -7.98 -5.69
C CYS A 59 12.36 -7.70 -5.54
N GLY A 60 12.86 -7.48 -4.31
CA GLY A 60 14.24 -7.08 -4.03
C GLY A 60 14.61 -5.68 -4.52
N LYS A 61 13.62 -4.85 -4.88
CA LYS A 61 13.80 -3.50 -5.43
C LYS A 61 12.51 -2.69 -5.30
N ASP A 62 12.60 -1.38 -5.51
CA ASP A 62 11.41 -0.52 -5.62
C ASP A 62 10.73 -0.74 -6.97
N ILE A 63 9.84 -1.74 -7.03
CA ILE A 63 9.17 -2.15 -8.26
C ILE A 63 8.22 -1.07 -8.77
N PHE A 64 7.65 -0.25 -7.87
CA PHE A 64 6.75 0.83 -8.24
C PHE A 64 7.50 2.00 -8.88
N ARG A 65 8.67 2.36 -8.34
CA ARG A 65 9.54 3.36 -8.98
C ARG A 65 10.06 2.90 -10.33
N ASP A 66 10.41 1.62 -10.48
CA ASP A 66 10.82 1.06 -11.76
C ASP A 66 9.68 1.10 -12.79
N ALA A 67 8.45 0.79 -12.36
CA ALA A 67 7.27 0.84 -13.22
C ALA A 67 6.92 2.26 -13.66
N HIS A 68 7.07 3.24 -12.76
CA HIS A 68 6.72 4.65 -12.97
C HIS A 68 7.82 5.61 -12.46
N PRO A 69 8.96 5.76 -13.17
CA PRO A 69 10.13 6.49 -12.66
C PRO A 69 9.87 7.97 -12.31
N GLN A 70 8.95 8.59 -13.04
CA GLN A 70 8.60 10.00 -12.90
C GLN A 70 7.59 10.29 -11.78
N GLN A 71 7.04 9.26 -11.11
CA GLN A 71 5.99 9.40 -10.11
C GLN A 71 6.49 9.01 -8.72
N ASP A 72 6.23 9.84 -7.70
CA ASP A 72 6.46 9.46 -6.30
C ASP A 72 5.17 8.98 -5.64
N GLY A 73 4.97 7.67 -5.62
CA GLY A 73 3.81 7.03 -4.98
C GLY A 73 3.75 7.24 -3.46
N ILE A 74 4.87 7.61 -2.82
CA ILE A 74 4.93 7.81 -1.37
C ILE A 74 4.34 9.16 -0.94
N GLU A 75 4.21 10.13 -1.86
CA GLU A 75 3.65 11.45 -1.54
C GLU A 75 2.23 11.38 -0.96
N GLN A 76 1.41 10.45 -1.44
CA GLN A 76 0.05 10.25 -0.92
C GLN A 76 0.08 9.84 0.55
N LEU A 77 0.98 8.92 0.94
CA LEU A 77 1.11 8.47 2.32
C LEU A 77 1.72 9.55 3.23
N ARG A 78 2.69 10.34 2.73
CA ARG A 78 3.25 11.49 3.45
C ARG A 78 2.17 12.51 3.76
N TYR A 79 1.37 12.86 2.76
CA TYR A 79 0.29 13.81 2.94
C TYR A 79 -0.78 13.27 3.89
N ALA A 80 -1.21 12.01 3.73
CA ALA A 80 -2.19 11.36 4.61
C ALA A 80 -1.75 11.38 6.08
N GLN A 81 -0.48 11.11 6.36
CA GLN A 81 0.09 11.25 7.71
C GLN A 81 0.04 12.72 8.19
N SER A 82 0.43 13.68 7.34
CA SER A 82 0.47 15.11 7.73
C SER A 82 -0.89 15.68 8.13
N ILE A 83 -1.99 15.14 7.58
CA ILE A 83 -3.36 15.53 7.92
C ILE A 83 -3.97 14.65 9.02
N GLY A 84 -3.18 13.74 9.61
CA GLY A 84 -3.57 12.92 10.76
C GLY A 84 -4.50 11.75 10.42
N LEU A 85 -4.39 11.15 9.23
CA LEU A 85 -5.14 9.94 8.89
C LEU A 85 -4.53 8.65 9.47
N GLY A 86 -3.28 8.69 9.91
CA GLY A 86 -2.59 7.60 10.58
C GLY A 86 -1.08 7.76 10.51
N SER A 87 -0.34 6.78 10.99
CA SER A 87 1.13 6.74 10.93
C SER A 87 1.63 5.88 9.76
N ARG A 88 2.75 6.29 9.15
CA ARG A 88 3.53 5.43 8.25
C ARG A 88 4.40 4.43 9.00
N ASP A 89 4.65 4.64 10.29
CA ASP A 89 5.37 3.67 11.12
C ASP A 89 4.45 2.50 11.46
N TYR A 90 5.00 1.28 11.41
CA TYR A 90 4.27 0.06 11.72
C TYR A 90 5.19 -1.01 12.31
N GLU A 91 4.59 -1.94 13.04
CA GLU A 91 5.21 -3.20 13.43
C GLU A 91 4.52 -4.33 12.68
N LEU A 92 5.29 -5.14 11.96
CA LEU A 92 4.75 -6.28 11.23
C LEU A 92 4.68 -7.52 12.13
N ILE A 93 3.46 -7.92 12.48
CA ILE A 93 3.19 -9.16 13.19
C ILE A 93 2.80 -10.23 12.18
N LYS A 94 3.59 -11.31 12.07
CA LYS A 94 3.27 -12.49 11.25
C LYS A 94 2.51 -13.51 12.10
N LEU A 95 1.40 -14.00 11.55
CA LEU A 95 0.55 -15.03 12.15
C LEU A 95 0.86 -16.41 11.56
#